data_AF-A0A1Q3EGT0-F1
#
_entry.id   AF-A0A1Q3EGT0-F1
#
_cell.length_a   1.000
_cell.length_b   1.000
_cell.length_c   1.000
_cell.angle_alpha   90.00
_cell.angle_beta   90.00
_cell.angle_gamma   90.00
#
_symmetry.space_group_name_H-M   'P 1'
#
loop_
_entity.id
_entity.type
_entity.pdbx_description
1 polymer ?
#
loop_
_entity_poly.entity_id
_entity_poly.type
_entity_poly.pdbx_seq_one_letter_code
_entity_poly.pdbx_strand_id
1 'polypeptide(L)'
;MHLPSERVLPDCWGHRGASAAFPENTLASFEAAIRDGAEGIESDVHVSSDDVVIMFHDPDLSRTTNSTGAIKDRTWYGENGMEHVRTVKEPRQAIPTFAETITLLMKPENQHVKFNVDVKPQNNPRRLFSLMHNIISAQPDWETKLASRLVLGLWHPSFIVAAKETLPYLTRSFIGSSPSVARTYFWNHCDFFSMSFAVLATSDGEKFRKECQDAGKKLMVWTVNKPEHMMEAVRWGVDCILTDVTRTWLDMRSALYADYEKTGLQYSRIFLWTTLDYWTPVQMLRQTAEVKRLQSIAGPFRIEAPVTISAAA
;
A
#
# COMPACT_ATOMS: atom_id res chain seq x y z
N MET A 1 -19.67 34.74 -11.96
CA MET A 1 -18.38 34.07 -12.22
C MET A 1 -18.14 33.13 -11.05
N HIS A 2 -18.50 31.85 -11.16
CA HIS A 2 -18.09 30.87 -10.18
C HIS A 2 -16.58 30.68 -10.36
N LEU A 3 -15.79 31.00 -9.34
CA LEU A 3 -14.40 30.54 -9.30
C LEU A 3 -14.44 29.01 -9.45
N PRO A 4 -13.68 28.40 -10.37
CA PRO A 4 -13.61 26.95 -10.43
C PRO A 4 -13.18 26.46 -9.04
N SER A 5 -13.94 25.54 -8.44
CA SER A 5 -13.51 24.87 -7.22
C SER A 5 -12.09 24.38 -7.45
N GLU A 6 -11.16 24.75 -6.58
CA GLU A 6 -9.76 24.39 -6.69
C GLU A 6 -9.66 22.88 -6.95
N ARG A 7 -9.13 22.50 -8.11
CA ARG A 7 -9.16 21.10 -8.57
C ARG A 7 -8.26 20.29 -7.64
N VAL A 8 -8.83 19.44 -6.81
CA VAL A 8 -8.06 18.53 -5.96
C VAL A 8 -7.44 17.46 -6.85
N LEU A 9 -6.11 17.45 -6.94
CA LEU A 9 -5.34 16.42 -7.65
C LEU A 9 -4.90 15.31 -6.67
N PRO A 10 -4.63 14.08 -7.15
CA PRO A 10 -4.28 12.95 -6.28
C PRO A 10 -3.07 13.21 -5.38
N ASP A 11 -3.10 12.66 -4.16
CA ASP A 11 -1.93 12.56 -3.27
C ASP A 11 -0.82 11.74 -3.95
N CYS A 12 0.44 12.04 -3.65
CA CYS A 12 1.61 11.28 -4.06
C CYS A 12 2.04 10.35 -2.94
N TRP A 13 1.92 9.02 -3.12
CA TRP A 13 2.43 8.07 -2.15
C TRP A 13 3.58 7.25 -2.75
N GLY A 14 4.69 7.15 -2.04
CA GLY A 14 5.87 6.39 -2.48
C GLY A 14 5.67 4.89 -2.31
N HIS A 15 5.59 4.15 -3.42
CA HIS A 15 5.53 2.68 -3.43
C HIS A 15 6.87 2.11 -2.96
N ARG A 16 6.88 1.55 -1.74
CA ARG A 16 8.12 1.14 -1.05
C ARG A 16 9.11 2.31 -0.89
N GLY A 17 8.59 3.53 -0.75
CA GLY A 17 9.31 4.81 -0.82
C GLY A 17 9.58 5.29 -2.25
N ALA A 18 10.67 6.04 -2.47
CA ALA A 18 11.15 6.43 -3.80
C ALA A 18 11.97 5.31 -4.44
N SER A 19 11.33 4.14 -4.63
CA SER A 19 11.99 2.86 -4.94
C SER A 19 12.63 2.79 -6.34
N ALA A 20 12.29 3.72 -7.24
CA ALA A 20 13.02 3.88 -8.49
C ALA A 20 14.45 4.41 -8.24
N ALA A 21 14.60 5.38 -7.35
CA ALA A 21 15.88 6.02 -7.06
C ALA A 21 16.71 5.26 -5.99
N PHE A 22 16.07 4.71 -4.98
CA PHE A 22 16.71 4.02 -3.85
C PHE A 22 16.32 2.54 -3.80
N PRO A 23 17.01 1.69 -3.02
CA PRO A 23 16.55 0.32 -2.79
C PRO A 23 15.17 0.32 -2.10
N GLU A 24 14.22 -0.47 -2.64
CA GLU A 24 12.86 -0.57 -2.13
C GLU A 24 12.83 -0.97 -0.65
N ASN A 25 11.82 -0.50 0.10
CA ASN A 25 11.60 -0.81 1.51
C ASN A 25 12.84 -0.52 2.38
N THR A 26 13.40 0.69 2.24
CA THR A 26 14.54 1.16 3.06
C THR A 26 14.25 2.54 3.65
N LEU A 27 14.87 2.88 4.79
CA LEU A 27 14.75 4.22 5.37
C LEU A 27 15.19 5.30 4.36
N ALA A 28 16.26 5.05 3.60
CA ALA A 28 16.71 5.96 2.55
C ALA A 28 15.64 6.20 1.47
N SER A 29 14.93 5.14 1.05
CA SER A 29 13.82 5.25 0.08
C SER A 29 12.63 6.03 0.65
N PHE A 30 12.28 5.78 1.93
CA PHE A 30 11.20 6.51 2.60
C PHE A 30 11.54 7.98 2.79
N GLU A 31 12.73 8.30 3.31
CA GLU A 31 13.21 9.67 3.49
C GLU A 31 13.31 10.42 2.16
N ALA A 32 13.68 9.74 1.07
CA ALA A 32 13.69 10.34 -0.26
C ALA A 32 12.28 10.70 -0.75
N ALA A 33 11.30 9.81 -0.59
CA ALA A 33 9.91 10.10 -0.94
C ALA A 33 9.36 11.29 -0.14
N ILE A 34 9.61 11.33 1.18
CA ILE A 34 9.20 12.45 2.03
C ILE A 34 9.88 13.75 1.59
N ARG A 35 11.18 13.71 1.29
CA ARG A 35 11.93 14.87 0.81
C ARG A 35 11.45 15.39 -0.55
N ASP A 36 10.95 14.52 -1.41
CA ASP A 36 10.31 14.93 -2.66
C ASP A 36 9.03 15.73 -2.41
N GLY A 37 8.36 15.49 -1.27
CA GLY A 37 7.07 16.10 -0.91
C GLY A 37 5.89 15.15 -0.99
N ALA A 38 6.13 13.83 -0.96
CA ALA A 38 5.06 12.83 -0.94
C ALA A 38 4.22 12.94 0.34
N GLU A 39 2.89 12.96 0.21
CA GLU A 39 1.96 12.98 1.33
C GLU A 39 1.85 11.63 2.04
N GLY A 40 2.38 10.56 1.43
CA GLY A 40 2.42 9.25 2.05
C GLY A 40 3.56 8.38 1.55
N ILE A 41 3.80 7.31 2.30
CA ILE A 41 4.65 6.20 1.90
C ILE A 41 3.89 4.89 2.07
N GLU A 42 4.27 3.89 1.32
CA GLU A 42 3.77 2.52 1.45
C GLU A 42 4.95 1.59 1.69
N SER A 43 4.73 0.55 2.49
CA SER A 43 5.70 -0.52 2.67
C SER A 43 5.02 -1.83 3.07
N ASP A 44 5.69 -2.90 2.72
CA ASP A 44 5.28 -4.28 2.92
C ASP A 44 5.79 -4.83 4.25
N VAL A 45 4.99 -5.65 4.95
CA VAL A 45 5.41 -6.19 6.25
C VAL A 45 5.46 -7.71 6.32
N HIS A 46 6.52 -8.22 6.96
CA HIS A 46 6.66 -9.61 7.41
C HIS A 46 7.14 -9.65 8.87
N VAL A 47 7.02 -10.82 9.50
CA VAL A 47 7.50 -11.07 10.86
C VAL A 47 8.61 -12.13 10.84
N SER A 48 9.73 -11.85 11.48
CA SER A 48 10.82 -12.80 11.70
C SER A 48 10.41 -13.95 12.64
N SER A 49 11.26 -14.97 12.80
CA SER A 49 10.98 -16.09 13.72
C SER A 49 11.00 -15.66 15.20
N ASP A 50 11.70 -14.56 15.52
CA ASP A 50 11.85 -13.95 16.85
C ASP A 50 11.04 -12.65 17.01
N ASP A 51 9.90 -12.56 16.34
CA ASP A 51 8.86 -11.53 16.54
C ASP A 51 9.23 -10.09 16.17
N VAL A 52 10.23 -9.88 15.31
CA VAL A 52 10.54 -8.56 14.75
C VAL A 52 9.74 -8.34 13.46
N VAL A 53 8.95 -7.26 13.43
CA VAL A 53 8.22 -6.84 12.24
C VAL A 53 9.16 -6.03 11.34
N ILE A 54 9.32 -6.46 10.08
CA ILE A 54 10.29 -5.90 9.13
C ILE A 54 9.63 -5.42 7.85
N MET A 55 10.20 -4.37 7.26
CA MET A 55 9.72 -3.75 6.02
C MET A 55 10.34 -4.49 4.81
N PHE A 56 9.58 -5.38 4.17
CA PHE A 56 10.08 -6.20 3.07
C PHE A 56 8.96 -6.79 2.22
N HIS A 57 9.12 -6.84 0.90
CA HIS A 57 8.03 -7.25 0.00
C HIS A 57 7.81 -8.77 -0.05
N ASP A 58 8.86 -9.50 -0.43
CA ASP A 58 8.76 -10.94 -0.69
C ASP A 58 8.84 -11.72 0.61
N PRO A 59 8.24 -12.93 0.70
CA PRO A 59 8.41 -13.78 1.87
C PRO A 59 9.84 -14.35 2.01
N ASP A 60 10.72 -14.12 1.02
CA ASP A 60 12.09 -14.63 0.95
C ASP A 60 13.08 -13.51 0.60
N LEU A 61 14.28 -13.55 1.18
CA LEU A 61 15.28 -12.49 1.11
C LEU A 61 16.00 -12.37 -0.25
N SER A 62 15.91 -13.39 -1.12
CA SER A 62 16.86 -13.60 -2.22
C SER A 62 16.83 -12.55 -3.33
N ARG A 63 15.67 -11.91 -3.59
CA ARG A 63 15.53 -11.02 -4.76
C ARG A 63 16.30 -9.70 -4.59
N THR A 64 16.23 -9.10 -3.41
CA THR A 64 16.68 -7.70 -3.19
C THR A 64 17.82 -7.57 -2.19
N THR A 65 18.27 -8.68 -1.59
CA THR A 65 19.33 -8.67 -0.56
C THR A 65 20.48 -9.60 -0.89
N ASN A 66 21.57 -9.43 -0.14
CA ASN A 66 22.73 -10.31 -0.17
C ASN A 66 22.54 -11.61 0.64
N SER A 67 21.30 -11.95 1.02
CA SER A 67 20.97 -13.15 1.79
C SER A 67 19.85 -13.95 1.12
N THR A 68 19.57 -15.13 1.65
CA THR A 68 18.53 -16.04 1.15
C THR A 68 17.73 -16.62 2.30
N GLY A 69 16.61 -17.26 1.98
CA GLY A 69 15.75 -17.96 2.93
C GLY A 69 14.49 -17.18 3.27
N ALA A 70 13.48 -17.94 3.71
CA ALA A 70 12.18 -17.40 4.08
C ALA A 70 12.27 -16.61 5.39
N ILE A 71 11.73 -15.39 5.39
CA ILE A 71 11.81 -14.46 6.53
C ILE A 71 11.23 -15.08 7.81
N LYS A 72 10.09 -15.77 7.69
CA LYS A 72 9.40 -16.42 8.81
C LYS A 72 10.25 -17.47 9.55
N ASP A 73 11.28 -18.01 8.89
CA ASP A 73 12.12 -19.09 9.40
C ASP A 73 13.48 -18.56 9.91
N ARG A 74 13.70 -17.23 9.90
CA ARG A 74 14.96 -16.61 10.30
C ARG A 74 14.80 -15.64 11.47
N THR A 75 15.79 -15.63 12.36
CA THR A 75 15.87 -14.65 13.44
C THR A 75 16.34 -13.31 12.89
N TRP A 76 15.83 -12.23 13.49
CA TRP A 76 16.31 -10.89 13.26
C TRP A 76 17.65 -10.67 13.96
N TYR A 77 17.75 -11.09 15.22
CA TYR A 77 18.92 -10.87 16.06
C TYR A 77 19.95 -12.00 15.96
N GLY A 78 21.19 -11.65 16.31
CA GLY A 78 22.30 -12.58 16.54
C GLY A 78 23.36 -12.55 15.42
N GLU A 79 24.43 -13.32 15.60
CA GLU A 79 25.59 -13.31 14.68
C GLU A 79 25.22 -13.56 13.20
N ASN A 80 24.20 -14.40 12.97
CA ASN A 80 23.66 -14.70 11.64
C ASN A 80 22.26 -14.10 11.43
N GLY A 81 21.90 -13.09 12.23
CA GLY A 81 20.61 -12.43 12.22
C GLY A 81 20.39 -11.56 10.99
N MET A 82 19.12 -11.33 10.64
CA MET A 82 18.76 -10.45 9.53
C MET A 82 19.17 -8.98 9.72
N GLU A 83 19.49 -8.54 10.94
CA GLU A 83 20.02 -7.19 11.21
C GLU A 83 21.33 -6.86 10.44
N HIS A 84 22.07 -7.88 10.01
CA HIS A 84 23.28 -7.75 9.22
C HIS A 84 23.06 -7.83 7.69
N VAL A 85 21.84 -8.17 7.26
CA VAL A 85 21.49 -8.30 5.83
C VAL A 85 21.42 -6.91 5.17
N ARG A 86 21.88 -6.83 3.92
CA ARG A 86 21.92 -5.58 3.15
C ARG A 86 21.29 -5.75 1.78
N THR A 87 20.69 -4.67 1.28
CA THR A 87 20.16 -4.62 -0.09
C THR A 87 21.28 -4.76 -1.13
N VAL A 88 20.96 -5.34 -2.29
CA VAL A 88 21.93 -5.46 -3.40
C VAL A 88 22.00 -4.21 -4.27
N LYS A 89 20.90 -3.44 -4.36
CA LYS A 89 20.87 -2.16 -5.07
C LYS A 89 21.64 -1.13 -4.25
N GLU A 90 22.44 -0.32 -4.95
CA GLU A 90 23.19 0.79 -4.33
C GLU A 90 22.30 2.03 -4.11
N PRO A 91 22.56 2.83 -3.06
CA PRO A 91 23.51 2.55 -1.98
C PRO A 91 23.00 1.41 -1.09
N ARG A 92 23.82 0.40 -0.76
CA ARG A 92 23.38 -0.73 0.08
C ARG A 92 22.83 -0.23 1.42
N GLN A 93 21.62 -0.67 1.76
CA GLN A 93 20.92 -0.29 3.00
C GLN A 93 20.64 -1.52 3.86
N ALA A 94 20.40 -1.32 5.16
CA ALA A 94 19.77 -2.32 6.01
C ALA A 94 18.27 -2.43 5.70
N ILE A 95 17.68 -3.57 6.05
CA ILE A 95 16.22 -3.74 6.07
C ILE A 95 15.68 -2.94 7.27
N PRO A 96 14.72 -2.03 7.11
CA PRO A 96 14.10 -1.35 8.24
C PRO A 96 13.17 -2.29 9.01
N THR A 97 13.14 -2.13 10.31
CA THR A 97 12.06 -2.65 11.15
C THR A 97 10.84 -1.72 11.08
N PHE A 98 9.67 -2.25 11.47
CA PHE A 98 8.48 -1.42 11.65
C PHE A 98 8.71 -0.36 12.72
N ALA A 99 9.43 -0.69 13.80
CA ALA A 99 9.76 0.26 14.87
C ALA A 99 10.61 1.43 14.39
N GLU A 100 11.63 1.18 13.56
CA GLU A 100 12.44 2.25 12.94
C GLU A 100 11.60 3.11 11.99
N THR A 101 10.69 2.49 11.24
CA THR A 101 9.78 3.20 10.33
C THR A 101 8.79 4.08 11.09
N ILE A 102 8.24 3.60 12.21
CA ILE A 102 7.42 4.40 13.13
C ILE A 102 8.24 5.54 13.73
N THR A 103 9.49 5.29 14.12
CA THR A 103 10.40 6.33 14.62
C THR A 103 10.62 7.43 13.57
N LEU A 104 10.81 7.07 12.30
CA LEU A 104 10.89 8.01 11.18
C LEU A 104 9.61 8.86 11.06
N LEU A 105 8.42 8.25 11.16
CA LEU A 105 7.12 8.91 11.04
C LEU A 105 6.75 9.78 12.26
N MET A 106 7.38 9.56 13.41
CA MET A 106 7.17 10.34 14.63
C MET A 106 8.02 11.61 14.70
N LYS A 107 9.06 11.73 13.86
CA LYS A 107 9.83 12.98 13.71
C LYS A 107 8.88 14.16 13.43
N PRO A 108 8.99 15.31 14.12
CA PRO A 108 8.06 16.43 13.96
C PRO A 108 7.84 16.87 12.51
N GLU A 109 8.91 16.92 11.73
CA GLU A 109 8.90 17.27 10.31
C GLU A 109 8.12 16.28 9.43
N ASN A 110 7.94 15.03 9.88
CA ASN A 110 7.29 13.95 9.14
C ASN A 110 5.85 13.68 9.60
N GLN A 111 5.30 14.45 10.54
CA GLN A 111 3.95 14.21 11.07
C GLN A 111 2.83 14.51 10.06
N HIS A 112 3.15 15.05 8.88
CA HIS A 112 2.21 15.22 7.77
C HIS A 112 2.07 13.96 6.90
N VAL A 113 2.98 12.99 7.02
CA VAL A 113 3.09 11.84 6.12
C VAL A 113 2.13 10.72 6.53
N LYS A 114 1.34 10.17 5.61
CA LYS A 114 0.55 8.96 5.83
C LYS A 114 1.38 7.70 5.56
N PHE A 115 1.04 6.59 6.21
CA PHE A 115 1.73 5.32 5.98
C PHE A 115 0.75 4.19 5.69
N ASN A 116 0.82 3.67 4.46
CA ASN A 116 0.13 2.44 4.07
C ASN A 116 0.99 1.22 4.42
N VAL A 117 0.48 0.35 5.28
CA VAL A 117 1.13 -0.89 5.65
C VAL A 117 0.53 -2.02 4.81
N ASP A 118 1.22 -2.49 3.79
CA ASP A 118 0.81 -3.65 2.97
C ASP A 118 1.04 -4.94 3.77
N VAL A 119 -0.07 -5.52 4.25
CA VAL A 119 -0.06 -6.74 5.05
C VAL A 119 -0.01 -7.95 4.13
N LYS A 120 1.16 -8.59 4.06
CA LYS A 120 1.34 -9.78 3.24
C LYS A 120 0.54 -10.98 3.77
N PRO A 121 -0.15 -11.74 2.89
CA PRO A 121 -1.08 -12.79 3.29
C PRO A 121 -0.41 -14.00 3.97
N GLN A 122 0.92 -14.11 3.92
CA GLN A 122 1.71 -15.14 4.58
C GLN A 122 1.78 -14.95 6.11
N ASN A 123 1.49 -13.75 6.60
CA ASN A 123 1.56 -13.46 8.03
C ASN A 123 0.42 -14.12 8.81
N ASN A 124 0.68 -14.48 10.07
CA ASN A 124 -0.41 -14.76 11.01
C ASN A 124 -1.02 -13.42 11.46
N PRO A 125 -2.33 -13.18 11.22
CA PRO A 125 -2.94 -11.87 11.45
C PRO A 125 -2.89 -11.44 12.92
N ARG A 126 -3.19 -12.34 13.86
CA ARG A 126 -3.20 -12.02 15.30
C ARG A 126 -1.79 -11.70 15.80
N ARG A 127 -0.81 -12.55 15.45
CA ARG A 127 0.61 -12.33 15.80
C ARG A 127 1.10 -10.98 15.28
N LEU A 128 0.96 -10.72 13.99
CA LEU A 128 1.42 -9.49 13.36
C LEU A 128 0.76 -8.26 14.00
N PHE A 129 -0.57 -8.26 14.14
CA PHE A 129 -1.28 -7.08 14.63
C PHE A 129 -1.04 -6.81 16.11
N SER A 130 -0.83 -7.83 16.94
CA SER A 130 -0.40 -7.64 18.32
C SER A 130 0.99 -6.99 18.41
N LEU A 131 1.95 -7.43 17.58
CA LEU A 131 3.28 -6.83 17.52
C LEU A 131 3.22 -5.37 17.05
N MET A 132 2.46 -5.10 15.99
CA MET A 132 2.25 -3.75 15.48
C MET A 132 1.57 -2.85 16.53
N HIS A 133 0.54 -3.35 17.22
CA HIS A 133 -0.14 -2.63 18.29
C HIS A 133 0.85 -2.19 19.37
N ASN A 134 1.66 -3.13 19.88
CA ASN A 134 2.66 -2.84 20.91
C ASN A 134 3.66 -1.76 20.47
N ILE A 135 4.12 -1.79 19.22
CA ILE A 135 5.04 -0.79 18.67
C ILE A 135 4.37 0.59 18.54
N ILE A 136 3.13 0.63 18.06
CA ILE A 136 2.35 1.86 17.87
C ILE A 136 2.02 2.49 19.23
N SER A 137 1.45 1.70 20.14
CA SER A 137 0.95 2.19 21.43
C SER A 137 2.07 2.59 22.40
N ALA A 138 3.30 2.17 22.13
CA ALA A 138 4.48 2.60 22.87
C ALA A 138 4.92 4.05 22.53
N GLN A 139 4.42 4.65 21.45
CA GLN A 139 4.78 6.01 21.07
C GLN A 139 4.00 7.06 21.88
N PRO A 140 4.60 8.22 22.20
CA PRO A 140 3.89 9.31 22.88
C PRO A 140 2.80 9.90 21.97
N ASP A 141 1.62 10.14 22.56
CA ASP A 141 0.43 10.67 21.87
C ASP A 141 0.05 9.89 20.59
N TRP A 142 0.34 8.59 20.55
CA TRP A 142 0.22 7.76 19.34
C TRP A 142 -1.17 7.83 18.71
N GLU A 143 -2.24 7.95 19.50
CA GLU A 143 -3.62 8.02 19.00
C GLU A 143 -3.82 9.20 18.05
N THR A 144 -3.26 10.37 18.40
CA THR A 144 -3.45 11.61 17.64
C THR A 144 -2.33 11.85 16.65
N LYS A 145 -1.07 11.62 17.05
CA LYS A 145 0.11 11.90 16.24
C LYS A 145 0.43 10.80 15.24
N LEU A 146 0.01 9.56 15.45
CA LEU A 146 0.44 8.41 14.64
C LEU A 146 -0.73 7.65 14.00
N ALA A 147 -1.59 7.05 14.82
CA ALA A 147 -2.66 6.14 14.39
C ALA A 147 -3.58 6.75 13.33
N SER A 148 -3.92 8.03 13.45
CA SER A 148 -4.73 8.79 12.49
C SER A 148 -4.16 8.83 11.06
N ARG A 149 -2.87 8.54 10.89
CA ARG A 149 -2.14 8.57 9.62
C ARG A 149 -1.76 7.19 9.09
N LEU A 150 -2.02 6.14 9.86
CA LEU A 150 -1.70 4.77 9.50
C LEU A 150 -2.89 4.11 8.79
N VAL A 151 -2.62 3.45 7.66
CA VAL A 151 -3.58 2.69 6.87
C VAL A 151 -3.13 1.24 6.79
N LEU A 152 -4.02 0.31 7.10
CA LEU A 152 -3.76 -1.12 7.08
C LEU A 152 -4.27 -1.73 5.77
N GLY A 153 -3.34 -2.10 4.88
CA GLY A 153 -3.62 -2.68 3.58
C GLY A 153 -3.79 -4.19 3.61
N LEU A 154 -5.01 -4.66 3.32
CA LEU A 154 -5.39 -6.06 3.44
C LEU A 154 -5.61 -6.71 2.07
N TRP A 155 -4.86 -7.78 1.80
CA TRP A 155 -5.04 -8.61 0.60
C TRP A 155 -6.08 -9.72 0.77
N HIS A 156 -6.30 -10.17 2.01
CA HIS A 156 -7.07 -11.38 2.29
C HIS A 156 -8.12 -11.16 3.41
N PRO A 157 -9.38 -11.63 3.24
CA PRO A 157 -10.44 -11.39 4.22
C PRO A 157 -10.16 -11.95 5.63
N SER A 158 -9.31 -12.97 5.75
CA SER A 158 -8.93 -13.56 7.05
C SER A 158 -8.26 -12.57 8.02
N PHE A 159 -7.75 -11.44 7.51
CA PHE A 159 -7.14 -10.40 8.34
C PHE A 159 -8.15 -9.42 8.92
N ILE A 160 -9.39 -9.37 8.39
CA ILE A 160 -10.37 -8.34 8.75
C ILE A 160 -10.75 -8.40 10.24
N VAL A 161 -11.01 -9.60 10.76
CA VAL A 161 -11.47 -9.78 12.16
C VAL A 161 -10.37 -9.35 13.13
N ALA A 162 -9.16 -9.89 12.97
CA ALA A 162 -8.03 -9.54 13.81
C ALA A 162 -7.68 -8.05 13.71
N ALA A 163 -7.79 -7.44 12.52
CA ALA A 163 -7.57 -6.01 12.35
C ALA A 163 -8.58 -5.18 13.16
N LYS A 164 -9.86 -5.57 13.15
CA LYS A 164 -10.90 -4.89 13.93
C LYS A 164 -10.73 -5.10 15.44
N GLU A 165 -10.28 -6.27 15.87
CA GLU A 165 -10.10 -6.60 17.29
C GLU A 165 -8.85 -5.94 17.89
N THR A 166 -7.73 -5.94 17.17
CA THR A 166 -6.42 -5.52 17.70
C THR A 166 -6.02 -4.11 17.28
N LEU A 167 -6.43 -3.66 16.09
CA LEU A 167 -6.10 -2.35 15.54
C LEU A 167 -7.38 -1.57 15.13
N PRO A 168 -8.41 -1.47 16.00
CA PRO A 168 -9.71 -0.87 15.64
C PRO A 168 -9.57 0.58 15.14
N TYR A 169 -8.59 1.30 15.69
CA TYR A 169 -8.29 2.69 15.43
C TYR A 169 -7.63 2.96 14.07
N LEU A 170 -7.13 1.94 13.37
CA LEU A 170 -6.52 2.11 12.06
C LEU A 170 -7.56 2.16 10.95
N THR A 171 -7.33 3.03 9.97
CA THR A 171 -8.07 2.97 8.70
C THR A 171 -7.67 1.68 7.98
N ARG A 172 -8.65 0.99 7.39
CA ARG A 172 -8.40 -0.26 6.64
C ARG A 172 -8.59 -0.02 5.15
N SER A 173 -7.65 -0.53 4.36
CA SER A 173 -7.75 -0.56 2.92
C SER A 173 -7.78 -1.99 2.39
N PHE A 174 -8.49 -2.23 1.29
CA PHE A 174 -8.31 -3.44 0.49
C PHE A 174 -7.20 -3.19 -0.52
N ILE A 175 -6.26 -4.11 -0.65
CA ILE A 175 -5.25 -4.11 -1.71
C ILE A 175 -5.50 -5.31 -2.64
N GLY A 176 -5.61 -5.08 -3.94
CA GLY A 176 -5.71 -6.17 -4.90
C GLY A 176 -6.06 -5.76 -6.33
N SER A 177 -6.26 -6.74 -7.20
CA SER A 177 -6.61 -6.51 -8.61
C SER A 177 -8.02 -6.96 -8.98
N SER A 178 -8.90 -7.26 -8.01
CA SER A 178 -10.28 -7.72 -8.30
C SER A 178 -11.37 -6.85 -7.66
N PRO A 179 -12.09 -6.02 -8.44
CA PRO A 179 -13.26 -5.29 -7.98
C PRO A 179 -14.35 -6.20 -7.40
N SER A 180 -14.54 -7.39 -7.96
CA SER A 180 -15.51 -8.36 -7.42
C SER A 180 -15.15 -8.80 -5.99
N VAL A 181 -13.87 -9.03 -5.70
CA VAL A 181 -13.40 -9.37 -4.34
C VAL A 181 -13.59 -8.17 -3.41
N ALA A 182 -13.23 -6.97 -3.87
CA ALA A 182 -13.41 -5.74 -3.11
C ALA A 182 -14.87 -5.55 -2.66
N ARG A 183 -15.81 -5.64 -3.62
CA ARG A 183 -17.25 -5.54 -3.38
C ARG A 183 -17.77 -6.61 -2.42
N THR A 184 -17.34 -7.86 -2.61
CA THR A 184 -17.90 -9.01 -1.88
C THR A 184 -17.41 -9.08 -0.43
N TYR A 185 -16.12 -8.82 -0.20
CA TYR A 185 -15.50 -9.12 1.10
C TYR A 185 -15.02 -7.88 1.87
N PHE A 186 -14.75 -6.77 1.18
CA PHE A 186 -14.09 -5.61 1.80
C PHE A 186 -14.95 -4.34 1.83
N TRP A 187 -16.00 -4.26 1.02
CA TRP A 187 -16.83 -3.05 0.87
C TRP A 187 -17.31 -2.45 2.20
N ASN A 188 -17.80 -3.31 3.09
CA ASN A 188 -18.33 -2.92 4.40
C ASN A 188 -17.28 -2.91 5.52
N HIS A 189 -16.01 -3.16 5.19
CA HIS A 189 -14.92 -3.32 6.16
C HIS A 189 -13.77 -2.34 5.94
N CYS A 190 -13.68 -1.76 4.74
CA CYS A 190 -12.63 -0.83 4.31
C CYS A 190 -13.23 0.47 3.81
N ASP A 191 -12.56 1.58 4.11
CA ASP A 191 -12.93 2.93 3.66
C ASP A 191 -12.16 3.35 2.40
N PHE A 192 -11.14 2.56 2.07
CA PHE A 192 -10.10 2.87 1.12
C PHE A 192 -9.82 1.63 0.25
N PHE A 193 -9.67 1.79 -1.06
CA PHE A 193 -9.37 0.70 -2.00
C PHE A 193 -8.10 1.03 -2.78
N SER A 194 -7.09 0.19 -2.66
CA SER A 194 -5.83 0.29 -3.39
C SER A 194 -5.80 -0.76 -4.50
N MET A 195 -6.08 -0.31 -5.73
CA MET A 195 -6.34 -1.20 -6.85
C MET A 195 -5.26 -1.08 -7.92
N SER A 196 -4.96 -2.19 -8.61
CA SER A 196 -4.03 -2.12 -9.74
C SER A 196 -4.58 -1.25 -10.88
N PHE A 197 -3.72 -0.45 -11.51
CA PHE A 197 -4.10 0.46 -12.59
C PHE A 197 -4.82 -0.27 -13.72
N ALA A 198 -4.30 -1.44 -14.10
CA ALA A 198 -4.80 -2.19 -15.23
C ALA A 198 -6.23 -2.71 -15.02
N VAL A 199 -6.61 -3.10 -13.79
CA VAL A 199 -8.00 -3.50 -13.55
C VAL A 199 -8.93 -2.30 -13.55
N LEU A 200 -8.49 -1.16 -13.02
CA LEU A 200 -9.29 0.06 -13.08
C LEU A 200 -9.52 0.50 -14.52
N ALA A 201 -8.56 0.33 -15.44
CA ALA A 201 -8.73 0.66 -16.84
C ALA A 201 -9.84 -0.13 -17.59
N THR A 202 -10.34 -1.22 -17.01
CA THR A 202 -11.41 -2.04 -17.63
C THR A 202 -12.80 -1.42 -17.45
N SER A 203 -13.81 -1.96 -18.14
CA SER A 203 -15.21 -1.54 -17.99
C SER A 203 -15.78 -1.82 -16.58
N ASP A 204 -15.39 -2.93 -15.94
CA ASP A 204 -15.75 -3.19 -14.54
C ASP A 204 -14.99 -2.26 -13.59
N GLY A 205 -13.73 -1.96 -13.91
CA GLY A 205 -12.94 -0.96 -13.20
C GLY A 205 -13.56 0.43 -13.24
N GLU A 206 -14.09 0.86 -14.38
CA GLU A 206 -14.83 2.12 -14.51
C GLU A 206 -16.07 2.16 -13.63
N LYS A 207 -16.87 1.09 -13.63
CA LYS A 207 -18.02 0.96 -12.71
C LYS A 207 -17.57 1.05 -11.26
N PHE A 208 -16.51 0.33 -10.89
CA PHE A 208 -15.97 0.34 -9.55
C PHE A 208 -15.49 1.72 -9.11
N ARG A 209 -14.83 2.49 -9.99
CA ARG A 209 -14.45 3.88 -9.70
C ARG A 209 -15.67 4.74 -9.36
N LYS A 210 -16.72 4.63 -10.17
CA LYS A 210 -17.97 5.36 -9.95
C LYS A 210 -18.65 4.96 -8.65
N GLU A 211 -18.71 3.66 -8.35
CA GLU A 211 -19.25 3.17 -7.08
C GLU A 211 -18.47 3.71 -5.87
N CYS A 212 -17.14 3.75 -5.94
CA CYS A 212 -16.33 4.34 -4.87
C CYS A 212 -16.65 5.83 -4.67
N GLN A 213 -16.71 6.59 -5.76
CA GLN A 213 -17.06 8.01 -5.72
C GLN A 213 -18.46 8.23 -5.13
N ASP A 214 -19.47 7.51 -5.61
CA ASP A 214 -20.86 7.64 -5.17
C ASP A 214 -21.03 7.25 -3.68
N ALA A 215 -20.22 6.31 -3.18
CA ALA A 215 -20.22 5.86 -1.79
C ALA A 215 -19.26 6.64 -0.87
N GLY A 216 -18.54 7.64 -1.37
CA GLY A 216 -17.52 8.38 -0.61
C GLY A 216 -16.31 7.52 -0.18
N LYS A 217 -16.08 6.39 -0.85
CA LYS A 217 -14.92 5.52 -0.61
C LYS A 217 -13.71 6.09 -1.34
N LYS A 218 -12.57 6.01 -0.68
CA LYS A 218 -11.31 6.51 -1.22
C LYS A 218 -10.67 5.49 -2.16
N LEU A 219 -10.04 5.96 -3.23
CA LEU A 219 -9.41 5.12 -4.25
C LEU A 219 -7.94 5.50 -4.47
N MET A 220 -7.06 4.54 -4.25
CA MET A 220 -5.65 4.59 -4.62
C MET A 220 -5.40 3.66 -5.80
N VAL A 221 -4.49 4.06 -6.67
CA VAL A 221 -4.09 3.26 -7.82
C VAL A 221 -2.59 2.95 -7.80
N TRP A 222 -2.23 1.70 -8.07
CA TRP A 222 -0.85 1.23 -8.08
C TRP A 222 -0.52 0.30 -9.27
N THR A 223 0.74 0.10 -9.62
CA THR A 223 1.85 1.05 -9.40
C THR A 223 1.93 1.93 -10.65
N VAL A 224 1.85 3.25 -10.48
CA VAL A 224 1.71 4.20 -11.59
C VAL A 224 3.01 4.97 -11.77
N ASN A 225 3.86 4.51 -12.68
CA ASN A 225 5.19 5.09 -12.91
C ASN A 225 5.31 5.90 -14.21
N LYS A 226 4.34 5.76 -15.12
CA LYS A 226 4.39 6.42 -16.43
C LYS A 226 3.53 7.68 -16.44
N PRO A 227 4.00 8.81 -16.98
CA PRO A 227 3.23 10.06 -17.04
C PRO A 227 1.86 9.91 -17.70
N GLU A 228 1.72 9.11 -18.76
CA GLU A 228 0.43 8.87 -19.40
C GLU A 228 -0.57 8.13 -18.49
N HIS A 229 -0.08 7.24 -17.61
CA HIS A 229 -0.91 6.58 -16.60
C HIS A 229 -1.24 7.53 -15.44
N MET A 230 -0.29 8.40 -15.03
CA MET A 230 -0.53 9.43 -14.02
C MET A 230 -1.63 10.39 -14.47
N MET A 231 -1.57 10.86 -15.73
CA MET A 231 -2.64 11.69 -16.29
C MET A 231 -3.99 10.97 -16.31
N GLU A 232 -3.99 9.69 -16.63
CA GLU A 232 -5.22 8.91 -16.67
C GLU A 232 -5.81 8.70 -15.27
N ALA A 233 -4.97 8.46 -14.26
CA ALA A 233 -5.38 8.43 -12.86
C ALA A 233 -5.98 9.79 -12.41
N VAL A 234 -5.41 10.91 -12.85
CA VAL A 234 -5.98 12.25 -12.63
C VAL A 234 -7.37 12.38 -13.27
N ARG A 235 -7.52 11.93 -14.51
CA ARG A 235 -8.83 11.97 -15.21
C ARG A 235 -9.88 11.08 -14.55
N TRP A 236 -9.45 10.00 -13.91
CA TRP A 236 -10.31 9.12 -13.13
C TRP A 236 -10.74 9.71 -11.80
N GLY A 237 -10.08 10.78 -11.33
CA GLY A 237 -10.38 11.39 -10.04
C GLY A 237 -10.03 10.49 -8.86
N VAL A 238 -8.97 9.69 -8.96
CA VAL A 238 -8.48 8.90 -7.82
C VAL A 238 -8.00 9.81 -6.70
N ASP A 239 -8.05 9.36 -5.45
CA ASP A 239 -7.55 10.14 -4.31
C ASP A 239 -6.03 10.07 -4.17
N CYS A 240 -5.41 8.98 -4.64
CA CYS A 240 -3.98 8.74 -4.44
C CYS A 240 -3.35 7.97 -5.61
N ILE A 241 -2.15 8.41 -6.00
CA ILE A 241 -1.27 7.72 -6.94
C ILE A 241 -0.12 7.10 -6.14
N LEU A 242 -0.02 5.78 -6.18
CA LEU A 242 1.09 5.03 -5.58
C LEU A 242 2.15 4.76 -6.65
N THR A 243 3.37 5.27 -6.45
CA THR A 243 4.40 5.35 -7.50
C THR A 243 5.81 5.11 -6.98
N ASP A 244 6.67 4.52 -7.80
CA ASP A 244 8.11 4.36 -7.54
C ASP A 244 8.89 5.65 -7.81
N VAL A 245 8.30 6.56 -8.60
CA VAL A 245 8.89 7.80 -9.14
C VAL A 245 8.18 9.04 -8.58
N THR A 246 8.25 9.21 -7.26
CA THR A 246 7.59 10.28 -6.49
C THR A 246 7.80 11.67 -7.08
N ARG A 247 9.05 12.04 -7.39
CA ARG A 247 9.37 13.34 -8.00
C ARG A 247 8.68 13.56 -9.36
N THR A 248 8.63 12.53 -10.20
CA THR A 248 7.96 12.63 -11.51
C THR A 248 6.49 12.98 -11.38
N TRP A 249 5.78 12.36 -10.43
CA TRP A 249 4.37 12.70 -10.19
C TRP A 249 4.23 14.11 -9.61
N LEU A 250 5.06 14.49 -8.63
CA LEU A 250 4.99 15.80 -7.98
C LEU A 250 5.29 16.97 -8.93
N ASP A 251 6.27 16.81 -9.83
CA ASP A 251 6.58 17.78 -10.88
C ASP A 251 5.41 17.90 -11.87
N MET A 252 4.86 16.76 -12.31
CA MET A 252 3.71 16.73 -13.20
C MET A 252 2.46 17.36 -12.56
N ARG A 253 2.20 17.08 -11.27
CA ARG A 253 1.08 17.63 -10.52
C ARG A 253 1.21 19.15 -10.39
N SER A 254 2.42 19.65 -10.15
CA SER A 254 2.72 21.09 -10.14
C SER A 254 2.45 21.74 -11.50
N ALA A 255 2.83 21.09 -12.60
CA ALA A 255 2.51 21.56 -13.95
C ALA A 255 1.00 21.54 -14.25
N LEU A 256 0.27 20.53 -13.77
CA LEU A 256 -1.19 20.44 -13.89
C LEU A 256 -1.92 21.53 -13.10
N TYR A 257 -1.41 21.91 -11.92
CA TYR A 257 -1.94 23.06 -11.16
C TYR A 257 -1.70 24.37 -11.90
N ALA A 258 -0.55 24.53 -12.57
CA ALA A 258 -0.24 25.73 -13.34
C ALA A 258 -1.09 25.86 -14.61
N ASP A 259 -1.25 24.78 -15.37
CA ASP A 259 -2.07 24.74 -16.59
C ASP A 259 -2.51 23.31 -16.91
N TYR A 260 -3.72 22.97 -16.44
CA TYR A 260 -4.28 21.63 -16.58
C TYR A 260 -4.50 21.24 -18.05
N GLU A 261 -5.04 22.14 -18.87
CA GLU A 261 -5.39 21.83 -20.26
C GLU A 261 -4.12 21.64 -21.09
N LYS A 262 -3.16 22.57 -21.00
CA LYS A 262 -1.88 22.46 -21.72
C LYS A 262 -1.09 21.23 -21.31
N THR A 263 -1.04 20.91 -20.03
CA THR A 263 -0.30 19.75 -19.54
C THR A 263 -1.03 18.46 -19.90
N GLY A 264 -2.35 18.42 -19.74
CA GLY A 264 -3.18 17.25 -20.02
C GLY A 264 -3.22 16.87 -21.51
N LEU A 265 -3.15 17.84 -22.42
CA LEU A 265 -3.11 17.61 -23.87
C LEU A 265 -1.84 16.87 -24.34
N GLN A 266 -0.76 16.88 -23.56
CA GLN A 266 0.48 16.17 -23.88
C GLN A 266 0.34 14.65 -23.76
N TYR A 267 -0.67 14.17 -23.02
CA TYR A 267 -0.81 12.76 -22.67
C TYR A 267 -2.06 12.15 -23.31
N SER A 268 -1.84 11.37 -24.37
CA SER A 268 -2.90 10.64 -25.06
C SER A 268 -3.41 9.44 -24.26
N ARG A 269 -4.68 9.06 -24.48
CA ARG A 269 -5.26 7.80 -23.98
C ARG A 269 -4.90 6.58 -24.83
N ILE A 270 -4.24 6.77 -25.98
CA ILE A 270 -3.99 5.70 -26.96
C ILE A 270 -3.34 4.46 -26.32
N PHE A 271 -2.53 4.63 -25.27
CA PHE A 271 -1.88 3.51 -24.55
C PHE A 271 -2.87 2.46 -24.00
N LEU A 272 -4.13 2.83 -23.74
CA LEU A 272 -5.17 1.89 -23.29
C LEU A 272 -5.49 0.80 -24.33
N TRP A 273 -5.11 1.03 -25.60
CA TRP A 273 -5.33 0.10 -26.70
C TRP A 273 -4.04 -0.47 -27.30
N THR A 274 -2.86 -0.12 -26.78
CA THR A 274 -1.56 -0.62 -27.30
C THR A 274 -1.10 -1.92 -26.65
N THR A 275 -1.78 -2.36 -25.58
CA THR A 275 -1.48 -3.63 -24.88
C THR A 275 -2.77 -4.36 -24.52
N LEU A 276 -2.69 -5.69 -24.48
CA LEU A 276 -3.75 -6.56 -23.97
C LEU A 276 -3.95 -6.44 -22.45
N ASP A 277 -3.03 -5.77 -21.75
CA ASP A 277 -3.10 -5.60 -20.29
C ASP A 277 -4.35 -4.86 -19.82
N TYR A 278 -4.98 -4.04 -20.66
CA TYR A 278 -6.19 -3.31 -20.30
C TYR A 278 -7.48 -3.98 -20.78
N TRP A 279 -7.35 -5.14 -21.43
CA TRP A 279 -8.50 -5.86 -21.99
C TRP A 279 -9.21 -6.65 -20.90
N THR A 280 -10.54 -6.51 -20.85
CA THR A 280 -11.38 -7.12 -19.81
C THR A 280 -11.18 -8.65 -19.70
N PRO A 281 -11.16 -9.44 -20.79
CA PRO A 281 -10.97 -10.90 -20.66
C PRO A 281 -9.60 -11.29 -20.08
N VAL A 282 -8.54 -10.56 -20.44
CA VAL A 282 -7.19 -10.81 -19.92
C VAL A 282 -7.14 -10.49 -18.43
N GLN A 283 -7.76 -9.38 -18.03
CA GLN A 283 -7.85 -9.01 -16.62
C GLN A 283 -8.72 -9.97 -15.80
N MET A 284 -9.81 -10.51 -16.35
CA MET A 284 -10.61 -11.55 -15.69
C MET A 284 -9.79 -12.82 -15.41
N LEU A 285 -8.94 -13.25 -16.37
CA LEU A 285 -8.04 -14.39 -16.16
C LEU A 285 -6.99 -14.10 -15.08
N ARG A 286 -6.38 -12.91 -15.10
CA ARG A 286 -5.40 -12.47 -14.07
C ARG A 286 -6.02 -12.39 -12.69
N GLN A 287 -7.22 -11.82 -12.58
CA GLN A 287 -7.99 -11.78 -11.33
C GLN A 287 -8.25 -13.19 -10.79
N THR A 288 -8.68 -14.11 -11.66
CA THR A 288 -8.92 -15.50 -11.26
C THR A 288 -7.65 -16.18 -10.77
N ALA A 289 -6.51 -15.96 -11.43
CA ALA A 289 -5.22 -16.49 -11.02
C ALA A 289 -4.75 -15.89 -9.68
N GLU A 290 -4.92 -14.59 -9.47
CA GLU A 290 -4.59 -13.90 -8.22
C GLU A 290 -5.43 -14.42 -7.05
N VAL A 291 -6.75 -14.56 -7.24
CA VAL A 291 -7.64 -15.13 -6.22
C VAL A 291 -7.21 -16.55 -5.85
N LYS A 292 -6.94 -17.41 -6.84
CA LYS A 292 -6.44 -18.77 -6.58
C LYS A 292 -5.12 -18.77 -5.82
N ARG A 293 -4.18 -17.90 -6.19
CA ARG A 293 -2.90 -17.76 -5.50
C ARG A 293 -3.08 -17.31 -4.05
N LEU A 294 -3.88 -16.27 -3.81
CA LEU A 294 -4.17 -15.80 -2.45
C LEU A 294 -4.82 -16.89 -1.61
N GLN A 295 -5.76 -17.65 -2.20
CA GLN A 295 -6.42 -18.75 -1.51
C GLN A 295 -5.48 -19.92 -1.20
N SER A 296 -4.50 -20.20 -2.06
CA SER A 296 -3.47 -21.21 -1.75
C SER A 296 -2.53 -20.80 -0.62
N ILE A 297 -2.39 -19.49 -0.35
CA ILE A 297 -1.51 -18.96 0.70
C ILE A 297 -2.24 -18.88 2.04
N ALA A 298 -3.44 -18.30 2.05
CA ALA A 298 -4.15 -17.92 3.28
C ALA A 298 -5.50 -18.64 3.47
N GLY A 299 -5.78 -19.66 2.66
CA GLY A 299 -7.03 -20.42 2.70
C GLY A 299 -8.17 -19.79 1.89
N PRO A 300 -9.37 -20.39 1.90
CA PRO A 300 -10.50 -19.85 1.14
C PRO A 300 -10.90 -18.46 1.63
N PHE A 301 -11.43 -17.65 0.72
CA PHE A 301 -11.94 -16.31 1.08
C PHE A 301 -13.17 -16.45 1.96
N ARG A 302 -12.99 -16.18 3.25
CA ARG A 302 -14.03 -16.20 4.28
C ARG A 302 -13.71 -15.13 5.31
N ILE A 303 -14.75 -14.49 5.82
CA ILE A 303 -14.64 -13.65 7.00
C ILE A 303 -15.11 -14.52 8.16
N GLU A 304 -14.19 -14.88 9.05
CA GLU A 304 -14.54 -15.67 10.24
C GLU A 304 -15.48 -14.87 11.15
N ALA A 305 -16.36 -15.56 11.87
CA ALA A 305 -17.15 -14.90 12.91
C ALA A 305 -16.21 -14.47 14.05
N PRO A 306 -16.49 -13.36 14.77
CA PRO A 306 -15.74 -12.99 15.97
C PRO A 306 -15.75 -14.18 16.93
N VAL A 307 -14.61 -14.46 17.57
CA VAL A 307 -14.55 -15.51 18.59
C VAL A 307 -15.35 -15.01 19.78
N THR A 308 -16.59 -15.48 19.93
CA THR A 308 -17.36 -15.27 21.16
C THR A 308 -16.64 -16.04 22.26
N ILE A 309 -15.86 -15.35 23.08
CA ILE A 309 -15.44 -15.88 24.37
C ILE A 309 -16.72 -15.97 25.18
N SER A 310 -17.27 -17.20 25.28
CA SER A 310 -18.28 -17.50 26.28
C SER A 310 -17.68 -17.10 27.62
N ALA A 311 -18.21 -16.04 28.23
CA ALA A 311 -17.93 -15.75 29.63
C ALA A 311 -18.33 -17.00 30.41
N ALA A 312 -17.36 -17.77 30.88
CA ALA A 312 -17.61 -18.84 31.83
C ALA A 312 -18.14 -18.15 33.09
N ALA A 313 -19.39 -18.50 33.41
CA ALA A 313 -20.08 -18.15 34.64
C ALA A 313 -19.43 -18.82 35.87
#